data_AF-A0AAU9TMW2-F1
#
_entry.id   AF-A0AAU9TMW2-F1
#
_cell.length_a   1.000
_cell.length_b   1.000
_cell.length_c   1.000
_cell.angle_alpha   90.00
_cell.angle_beta   90.00
_cell.angle_gamma   90.00
#
_symmetry.space_group_name_H-M   'P 1'
#
loop_
_entity.id
_entity.type
_entity.pdbx_description
1 polymer ?
#
loop_
_entity_poly.entity_id
_entity_poly.type
_entity_poly.pdbx_seq_one_letter_code
_entity_poly.pdbx_strand_id
1 'polypeptide(L)'
;MLRCRAIQFTVNETTRGVVARGCPQGGVLSPLLWNIVIDELITLLNDRKFLTVGYADDLTILISGPSESVVCDRMRAALIVVEQWCTDHDLTVNPAKTELVMFTNKRNLGNLKLPKLFGTGLALTREVKYLGVILDSKLL
;
A
#
# COMPACT_ATOMS: atom_id res chain seq x y z
N MET A 1 1.20 1.19 -24.58
CA MET A 1 0.00 0.67 -23.87
C MET A 1 -0.78 -0.23 -24.82
N LEU A 2 -0.73 -1.55 -24.62
CA LEU A 2 -1.41 -2.53 -25.48
C LEU A 2 -2.90 -2.60 -25.14
N ARG A 3 -3.75 -2.03 -25.99
CA ARG A 3 -5.22 -2.09 -25.88
C ARG A 3 -5.69 -3.26 -26.76
N CYS A 4 -6.50 -4.16 -26.22
CA CYS A 4 -6.93 -5.45 -26.80
C CYS A 4 -5.93 -6.61 -26.64
N ARG A 5 -5.95 -7.24 -25.45
CA ARG A 5 -5.43 -8.60 -25.27
C ARG A 5 -6.59 -9.59 -25.43
N ALA A 6 -6.42 -10.60 -26.28
CA ALA A 6 -7.34 -11.73 -26.40
C ALA A 6 -6.56 -13.00 -26.02
N ILE A 7 -7.15 -13.83 -25.17
CA ILE A 7 -6.63 -15.18 -24.89
C ILE A 7 -7.47 -16.17 -25.69
N GLN A 8 -6.77 -17.08 -26.37
CA GLN A 8 -7.37 -18.20 -27.05
C GLN A 8 -6.87 -19.47 -26.37
N PHE A 9 -7.78 -20.31 -25.91
CA PHE A 9 -7.48 -21.59 -25.31
C PHE A 9 -8.17 -22.68 -26.12
N THR A 10 -7.43 -23.72 -26.49
CA THR A 10 -7.97 -24.85 -27.27
C THR A 10 -7.81 -26.13 -26.47
N VAL A 11 -8.92 -26.65 -25.98
CA VAL A 11 -9.04 -28.02 -25.44
C VAL A 11 -10.33 -28.59 -26.01
N ASN A 12 -10.20 -29.47 -27.00
CA ASN A 12 -11.27 -30.01 -27.87
C ASN A 12 -12.04 -28.97 -28.72
N GLU A 13 -12.35 -27.81 -28.15
CA GLU A 13 -12.91 -26.64 -28.83
C GLU A 13 -12.08 -25.38 -28.54
N THR A 14 -12.18 -24.39 -29.41
CA THR A 14 -11.44 -23.12 -29.27
C THR A 14 -12.33 -22.07 -28.63
N THR A 15 -11.94 -21.61 -27.44
CA THR A 15 -12.62 -20.52 -26.73
C THR A 15 -11.77 -19.27 -26.76
N ARG A 16 -12.38 -18.12 -27.08
CA ARG A 16 -11.72 -16.81 -27.13
C ARG A 16 -12.32 -15.87 -26.09
N GLY A 17 -11.48 -15.29 -25.24
CA GLY A 17 -11.87 -14.32 -24.23
C GLY A 17 -11.14 -12.99 -24.43
N VAL A 18 -11.83 -11.88 -24.17
CA VAL A 18 -11.21 -10.56 -24.04
C VAL A 18 -10.62 -10.44 -22.64
N VAL A 19 -9.36 -10.06 -22.54
CA VAL A 19 -8.69 -9.91 -21.25
C VAL A 19 -8.95 -8.52 -20.70
N ALA A 20 -9.71 -8.45 -19.60
CA ALA A 20 -9.76 -7.26 -18.76
C ALA A 20 -8.47 -7.14 -17.94
N ARG A 21 -8.08 -5.92 -17.52
CA ARG A 21 -6.95 -5.76 -16.58
C ARG A 21 -7.29 -6.40 -15.24
N GLY A 22 -6.31 -7.05 -14.63
CA GLY A 22 -6.45 -7.77 -13.36
C GLY A 22 -6.47 -9.29 -13.52
N CYS A 23 -6.65 -10.00 -12.41
CA CYS A 23 -6.79 -11.45 -12.38
C CYS A 23 -8.26 -11.80 -12.10
N PRO A 24 -8.84 -12.84 -12.74
CA PRO A 24 -10.20 -13.26 -12.43
C PRO A 24 -10.35 -13.57 -10.93
N GLN A 25 -11.41 -13.02 -10.33
CA GLN A 25 -11.73 -13.26 -8.93
C GLN A 25 -12.07 -14.75 -8.75
N GLY A 26 -11.45 -15.42 -7.79
CA GLY A 26 -11.57 -16.87 -7.60
C GLY A 26 -10.57 -17.72 -8.38
N GLY A 27 -9.67 -17.11 -9.16
CA GLY A 27 -8.53 -17.82 -9.73
C GLY A 27 -7.56 -18.27 -8.64
N VAL A 28 -7.16 -19.55 -8.66
CA VAL A 28 -6.22 -20.15 -7.70
C VAL A 28 -4.87 -19.40 -7.68
N LEU A 29 -4.46 -18.85 -8.83
CA LEU A 29 -3.22 -18.11 -8.98
C LEU A 29 -3.34 -16.61 -8.69
N SER A 30 -4.55 -16.07 -8.56
CA SER A 30 -4.77 -14.63 -8.38
C SER A 30 -4.02 -14.06 -7.16
N PRO A 31 -4.05 -14.72 -5.97
CA PRO A 31 -3.29 -14.24 -4.81
C PRO A 31 -1.78 -14.30 -5.01
N LEU A 32 -1.27 -15.35 -5.66
CA LEU A 32 0.16 -15.50 -5.92
C LEU A 32 0.67 -14.41 -6.86
N LEU A 33 -0.06 -14.15 -7.95
CA LEU A 33 0.29 -13.11 -8.90
C LEU A 33 0.26 -11.72 -8.26
N TRP A 34 -0.72 -11.46 -7.40
CA TRP A 34 -0.77 -10.22 -6.63
C TRP A 34 0.43 -10.07 -5.69
N ASN A 35 0.81 -11.14 -4.99
CA ASN A 35 1.99 -11.13 -4.12
C ASN A 35 3.27 -10.82 -4.90
N ILE A 36 3.45 -11.39 -6.10
CA ILE A 36 4.63 -11.10 -6.95
C ILE A 36 4.66 -9.62 -7.36
N VAL A 37 3.51 -9.05 -7.70
CA VAL A 37 3.42 -7.62 -8.09
C VAL A 37 3.76 -6.72 -6.90
N ILE A 38 3.21 -6.99 -5.71
CA ILE A 38 3.43 -6.12 -4.55
C ILE A 38 4.83 -6.32 -3.92
N ASP A 39 5.47 -7.48 -4.11
CA ASP A 39 6.81 -7.78 -3.62
C ASP A 39 7.86 -6.78 -4.16
N GLU A 40 7.69 -6.31 -5.39
CA GLU A 40 8.55 -5.27 -5.98
C GLU A 40 8.46 -3.96 -5.20
N LEU A 41 7.26 -3.51 -4.85
CA LEU A 41 7.05 -2.30 -4.05
C LEU A 41 7.64 -2.45 -2.63
N ILE A 42 7.40 -3.60 -2.01
CA ILE A 42 7.91 -3.92 -0.66
C ILE A 42 9.44 -3.89 -0.66
N THR A 43 10.06 -4.52 -1.66
CA THR A 43 11.51 -4.55 -1.81
C THR A 43 12.07 -3.14 -2.02
N LEU A 44 11.46 -2.36 -2.93
CA LEU A 44 11.86 -0.98 -3.19
C LEU A 44 11.81 -0.09 -1.94
N LEU A 45 10.77 -0.22 -1.11
CA LEU A 45 10.64 0.54 0.13
C LEU A 45 11.67 0.09 1.18
N ASN A 46 11.87 -1.21 1.34
CA ASN A 46 12.85 -1.76 2.28
C ASN A 46 14.30 -1.39 1.91
N ASP A 47 14.64 -1.37 0.61
CA ASP A 47 15.95 -0.90 0.12
C ASP A 47 16.21 0.55 0.51
N ARG A 48 15.15 1.38 0.49
CA ARG A 48 15.16 2.77 0.96
C ARG A 48 15.06 2.92 2.48
N LYS A 49 15.16 1.82 3.23
CA LYS A 49 15.12 1.76 4.70
C LYS A 49 13.76 2.11 5.31
N PHE A 50 12.68 1.97 4.56
CA PHE A 50 11.33 1.97 5.11
C PHE A 50 10.92 0.53 5.42
N LEU A 51 10.85 0.18 6.70
CA LEU A 51 10.42 -1.15 7.12
C LEU A 51 8.98 -1.39 6.63
N THR A 52 8.83 -2.27 5.64
CA THR A 52 7.55 -2.48 4.95
C THR A 52 7.20 -3.96 4.96
N VAL A 53 5.96 -4.25 5.34
CA VAL A 53 5.39 -5.60 5.38
C VAL A 53 4.07 -5.58 4.63
N GLY A 54 3.83 -6.60 3.80
CA GLY A 54 2.57 -6.79 3.12
C GLY A 54 1.96 -8.16 3.43
N TYR A 55 0.63 -8.23 3.43
CA TYR A 55 -0.11 -9.48 3.52
C TYR A 55 -1.38 -9.37 2.69
N ALA A 56 -1.51 -10.23 1.67
CA ALA A 56 -2.57 -10.13 0.67
C ALA A 56 -2.61 -8.70 0.06
N ASP A 57 -3.73 -8.00 0.15
CA ASP A 57 -3.92 -6.63 -0.33
C ASP A 57 -3.54 -5.54 0.69
N ASP A 58 -3.20 -5.90 1.93
CA ASP A 58 -2.80 -4.96 2.97
C ASP A 58 -1.28 -4.70 2.93
N LEU A 59 -0.89 -3.42 2.97
CA LEU A 59 0.49 -2.96 3.07
C LEU A 59 0.67 -2.09 4.32
N THR A 60 1.72 -2.34 5.10
CA THR A 60 2.06 -1.57 6.29
C THR A 60 3.50 -1.09 6.23
N ILE A 61 3.70 0.21 6.46
CA ILE A 61 5.00 0.87 6.47
C ILE A 61 5.24 1.38 7.89
N LEU A 62 6.27 0.85 8.56
CA LEU A 62 6.67 1.28 9.89
C LEU A 62 7.76 2.35 9.78
N ILE A 63 7.54 3.49 10.45
CA ILE A 63 8.44 4.64 10.41
C ILE A 63 8.73 5.07 11.84
N SER A 64 10.02 5.17 12.17
CA SER A 64 10.51 5.66 13.46
C SER A 64 11.41 6.88 13.27
N GLY A 65 11.53 7.68 14.32
CA GLY A 65 12.35 8.88 14.33
C GLY A 65 12.41 9.54 15.71
N PRO A 66 13.36 10.45 15.93
CA PRO A 66 13.55 11.11 17.23
C PRO A 66 12.50 12.19 17.53
N SER A 67 11.74 12.63 16.51
CA SER A 67 10.66 13.60 16.67
C SER A 67 9.53 13.31 15.69
N GLU A 68 8.34 13.80 16.04
CA GLU A 68 7.13 13.67 15.23
C GLU A 68 7.27 14.34 13.87
N SER A 69 7.99 15.47 13.80
CA SER A 69 8.30 16.16 12.54
C SER A 69 9.15 15.28 11.62
N VAL A 70 10.21 14.66 12.14
CA VAL A 70 11.08 13.75 11.37
C VAL A 70 10.30 12.52 10.90
N VAL A 71 9.41 11.98 11.74
CA VAL A 71 8.51 10.88 11.35
C VAL A 71 7.58 11.32 10.21
N CYS A 72 6.94 12.48 10.29
CA CYS A 72 6.09 13.00 9.22
C CYS A 72 6.86 13.23 7.91
N ASP A 73 8.09 13.73 7.98
CA ASP A 73 8.92 13.96 6.79
C ASP A 73 9.37 12.64 6.15
N ARG A 74 9.76 11.65 6.96
CA ARG A 74 10.05 10.29 6.48
C ARG A 74 8.81 9.62 5.89
N MET A 75 7.65 9.81 6.50
CA MET A 75 6.37 9.29 6.00
C MET A 75 6.01 9.91 4.64
N ARG A 76 6.21 11.22 4.48
CA ARG A 76 6.04 11.87 3.18
C ARG A 76 6.98 11.29 2.13
N ALA A 77 8.25 11.06 2.47
CA ALA A 77 9.21 10.45 1.55
C ALA A 77 8.81 9.02 1.15
N ALA A 78 8.31 8.21 2.08
CA ALA A 78 7.80 6.87 1.79
C ALA A 78 6.58 6.91 0.86
N LEU A 79 5.61 7.80 1.12
CA LEU A 79 4.42 7.93 0.30
C LEU A 79 4.73 8.41 -1.12
N ILE A 80 5.73 9.27 -1.32
CA ILE A 80 6.18 9.66 -2.68
C ILE A 80 6.67 8.44 -3.47
N VAL A 81 7.38 7.51 -2.82
CA VAL A 81 7.83 6.26 -3.46
C VAL A 81 6.64 5.40 -3.84
N VAL A 82 5.65 5.28 -2.96
CA VAL A 82 4.40 4.55 -3.23
C VAL A 82 3.63 5.18 -4.39
N GLU A 83 3.45 6.49 -4.39
CA GLU A 83 2.75 7.22 -5.46
C GLU A 83 3.42 7.03 -6.81
N GLN A 84 4.75 7.16 -6.86
CA GLN A 84 5.53 6.98 -8.07
C GLN A 84 5.41 5.55 -8.60
N TRP A 85 5.62 4.56 -7.73
CA TRP A 85 5.54 3.16 -8.13
C TRP A 85 4.14 2.78 -8.61
N CYS A 86 3.09 3.24 -7.91
CA CYS A 86 1.71 3.03 -8.35
C CYS A 86 1.45 3.66 -9.72
N THR A 87 1.95 4.87 -9.95
CA THR A 87 1.82 5.56 -11.24
C THR A 87 2.50 4.77 -12.35
N ASP A 88 3.72 4.27 -12.11
CA ASP A 88 4.49 3.50 -13.10
C ASP A 88 3.84 2.14 -13.44
N HIS A 89 3.08 1.56 -12.49
CA HIS A 89 2.41 0.28 -12.63
C HIS A 89 0.94 0.37 -13.03
N ASP A 90 0.42 1.56 -13.35
CA ASP A 90 -1.02 1.80 -13.59
C ASP A 90 -1.90 1.32 -12.41
N LEU A 91 -1.41 1.45 -11.18
CA LEU A 91 -2.09 1.09 -9.93
C LEU A 91 -2.49 2.35 -9.13
N THR A 92 -3.36 2.19 -8.14
CA THR A 92 -3.77 3.29 -7.25
C THR A 92 -4.06 2.76 -5.86
N VAL A 93 -3.57 3.47 -4.83
CA VAL A 93 -3.93 3.22 -3.43
C VAL A 93 -5.09 4.15 -3.07
N ASN A 94 -6.09 3.64 -2.35
CA ASN A 94 -7.24 4.43 -1.93
C ASN A 94 -6.91 5.23 -0.65
N PRO A 95 -6.76 6.58 -0.72
CA PRO A 95 -6.39 7.37 0.45
C PRO A 95 -7.44 7.33 1.56
N ALA A 96 -8.72 7.09 1.24
CA ALA A 96 -9.79 7.00 2.23
C ALA A 96 -9.75 5.71 3.06
N LYS A 97 -9.04 4.68 2.59
CA LYS A 97 -8.79 3.44 3.32
C LYS A 97 -7.41 3.42 3.99
N THR A 98 -6.58 4.43 3.77
CA THR A 98 -5.25 4.53 4.37
C THR A 98 -5.37 5.12 5.78
N GLU A 99 -4.97 4.33 6.77
CA GLU A 99 -4.98 4.74 8.18
C GLU A 99 -3.57 5.10 8.64
N LEU A 100 -3.44 6.17 9.44
CA LEU A 100 -2.17 6.57 10.06
C LEU A 100 -2.31 6.54 11.57
N VAL A 101 -1.54 5.69 12.23
CA VAL A 101 -1.41 5.68 13.69
C VAL A 101 -0.02 6.16 14.10
N MET A 102 0.04 7.00 15.12
CA MET A 102 1.30 7.48 15.70
C MET A 102 1.41 6.99 17.14
N PHE A 103 2.51 6.33 17.45
CA PHE A 103 2.85 5.88 18.79
C PHE A 103 3.91 6.82 19.37
N THR A 104 3.59 7.51 20.46
CA THR A 104 4.52 8.42 21.16
C THR A 104 4.07 8.67 22.60
N ASN A 105 5.03 8.87 23.50
CA ASN A 105 4.77 9.20 24.91
C ASN A 105 4.43 10.68 25.11
N LYS A 106 4.49 11.50 24.05
CA LYS A 106 4.12 12.91 24.13
C LYS A 106 2.61 13.08 24.10
N ARG A 107 2.09 13.81 25.10
CA ARG A 107 0.65 14.14 25.20
C ARG A 107 0.19 15.20 24.19
N ASN A 108 1.10 16.05 23.72
CA ASN A 108 0.79 17.11 22.77
C ASN A 108 1.64 16.94 21.51
N LEU A 109 0.96 16.67 20.40
CA LEU A 109 1.58 16.50 19.09
C LEU A 109 1.85 17.84 18.37
N GLY A 110 1.34 18.95 18.89
CA GLY A 110 1.48 20.27 18.28
C GLY A 110 0.86 20.35 16.87
N ASN A 111 1.33 21.32 16.08
CA ASN A 111 0.90 21.49 14.69
C ASN A 111 1.72 20.59 13.75
N LEU A 112 1.42 19.29 13.74
CA LEU A 112 2.02 18.35 12.79
C LEU A 112 1.54 18.63 11.37
N LYS A 113 2.49 18.69 10.44
CA LYS A 113 2.20 18.70 9.01
C LYS A 113 2.03 17.25 8.53
N LEU A 114 0.81 16.74 8.64
CA LEU A 114 0.47 15.41 8.17
C LEU A 114 0.73 15.27 6.66
N PRO A 115 1.12 14.07 6.20
CA PRO A 115 1.40 13.86 4.79
C PRO A 115 0.11 13.77 3.97
N LYS A 116 0.29 13.79 2.66
CA LYS A 116 -0.78 13.59 1.68
C LYS A 116 -0.47 12.36 0.86
N LEU A 117 -1.53 11.70 0.38
CA LEU A 117 -1.46 10.59 -0.58
C LEU A 117 -2.37 10.92 -1.76
N PHE A 118 -1.80 10.95 -2.96
CA PHE A 118 -2.41 11.43 -4.20
C PHE A 118 -3.10 12.80 -4.03
N GLY A 119 -2.42 13.72 -3.33
CA GLY A 119 -2.94 15.06 -3.02
C GLY A 119 -4.01 15.11 -1.91
N THR A 120 -4.52 13.96 -1.45
CA THR A 120 -5.50 13.86 -0.37
C THR A 120 -4.79 13.88 0.99
N GLY A 121 -5.21 14.77 1.90
CA GLY A 121 -4.64 14.85 3.25
C GLY A 121 -5.00 13.62 4.06
N LEU A 122 -4.01 12.98 4.68
CA LEU A 122 -4.23 11.87 5.60
C LEU A 122 -4.44 12.40 7.03
N ALA A 123 -5.29 11.72 7.79
CA ALA A 123 -5.59 12.05 9.18
C ALA A 123 -5.01 10.99 10.11
N LEU A 124 -4.63 11.41 11.32
CA LEU A 124 -4.24 10.48 12.38
C LEU A 124 -5.47 9.82 12.99
N THR A 125 -5.42 8.50 13.12
CA THR A 125 -6.38 7.70 13.87
C THR A 125 -5.80 7.35 15.24
N ARG A 126 -6.68 7.07 16.21
CA ARG A 126 -6.27 6.63 17.56
C ARG A 126 -5.98 5.13 17.62
N GLU A 127 -6.54 4.40 16.68
CA GLU A 127 -6.38 2.97 16.53
C GLU A 127 -6.37 2.61 15.05
N VAL A 128 -5.73 1.50 14.73
CA VAL A 128 -5.71 0.91 13.39
C VAL A 128 -5.98 -0.59 13.52
N LYS A 129 -6.77 -1.14 12.61
CA LYS A 129 -6.97 -2.59 12.53
C LYS A 129 -5.95 -3.17 11.56
N TYR A 130 -5.04 -3.98 12.07
CA TYR A 130 -4.01 -4.67 11.27
C TYR A 130 -4.14 -6.18 11.45
N LEU A 131 -4.50 -6.90 10.37
CA LEU A 131 -4.63 -8.36 10.33
C LEU A 131 -5.50 -8.95 11.46
N GLY A 132 -6.57 -8.24 11.83
CA GLY A 132 -7.49 -8.65 12.90
C GLY A 132 -7.09 -8.20 14.30
N VAL A 133 -5.90 -7.61 14.47
CA VAL A 133 -5.45 -7.00 15.73
C VAL A 133 -5.73 -5.50 15.71
N ILE A 134 -6.24 -4.96 16.81
CA ILE A 134 -6.42 -3.52 16.99
C ILE A 134 -5.17 -2.97 17.68
N LEU A 135 -4.47 -2.05 17.01
CA LEU A 135 -3.30 -1.37 17.57
C LEU A 135 -3.71 0.03 17.99
N ASP A 136 -3.70 0.30 19.29
CA ASP A 136 -4.03 1.62 19.84
C ASP A 136 -2.79 2.50 20.01
N SER A 137 -2.97 3.82 19.91
CA SER A 137 -1.87 4.79 20.01
C SER A 137 -1.19 4.87 21.39
N LYS A 138 -1.65 4.10 22.38
CA LYS A 138 -1.12 4.02 23.75
C LYS A 138 -0.31 2.73 24.01
N LEU A 139 0.02 1.97 22.97
CA LEU A 139 0.87 0.78 23.07
C LEU A 139 2.35 1.06 23.46
N LEU A 140 2.72 2.33 23.73
CA LEU A 140 4.04 2.77 24.21
C LEU A 140 3.98 3.37 25.61
#